data_AF-A0A7G9R7Y5-F1
#
_entry.id   AF-A0A7G9R7Y5-F1
#
_cell.length_a   1.000
_cell.length_b   1.000
_cell.length_c   1.000
_cell.angle_alpha   90.00
_cell.angle_beta   90.00
_cell.angle_gamma   90.00
#
_symmetry.space_group_name_H-M   'P 1'
#
loop_
_entity.id
_entity.type
_entity.pdbx_description
1 polymer ?
#
loop_
_entity_poly.entity_id
_entity_poly.type
_entity_poly.pdbx_seq_one_letter_code
_entity_poly.pdbx_strand_id
1 'polypeptide(L)'
;MRGIFHDEDDARAVAARLHRDGFEAEVARERLAGEDDDEGHPWAVLTDAPEFVLEILAEERDGWVDHDDVRPRPATMLPPLDLPTAPRRIKGHRTD
;
A
#
# COMPACT_ATOMS: atom_id res chain seq x y z
N MET A 1 -12.53 4.44 5.14
CA MET A 1 -11.22 5.06 4.79
C MET A 1 -10.09 4.16 5.25
N ARG A 2 -8.87 4.29 4.72
CA ARG A 2 -7.70 3.59 5.29
C ARG A 2 -6.52 4.53 5.49
N GLY A 3 -5.87 4.43 6.65
CA GLY A 3 -4.58 5.07 6.93
C GLY A 3 -3.48 4.02 6.81
N ILE A 4 -2.33 4.40 6.24
CA ILE A 4 -1.20 3.50 6.00
C ILE A 4 -0.02 3.90 6.88
N PHE A 5 0.60 2.91 7.51
CA PHE A 5 1.66 3.05 8.50
C PHE A 5 2.82 2.09 8.19
N HIS A 6 4.04 2.50 8.54
CA HIS A 6 5.23 1.67 8.37
C HIS A 6 5.31 0.56 9.42
N ASP A 7 5.00 0.91 10.67
CA ASP A 7 5.13 0.01 11.82
C ASP A 7 3.78 -0.48 12.36
N GLU A 8 3.76 -1.73 12.83
CA GLU A 8 2.58 -2.36 13.41
C GLU A 8 2.11 -1.61 14.68
N ASP A 9 3.07 -1.18 15.50
CA ASP A 9 2.80 -0.53 16.78
C ASP A 9 2.12 0.83 16.56
N ASP A 10 2.53 1.58 15.53
CA ASP A 10 1.89 2.85 15.17
C ASP A 10 0.48 2.63 14.63
N ALA A 11 0.27 1.64 13.76
CA ALA A 11 -1.07 1.27 13.30
C ALA A 11 -1.99 0.87 14.46
N ARG A 12 -1.48 0.08 15.41
CA ARG A 12 -2.21 -0.32 16.63
C ARG A 12 -2.51 0.87 17.54
N ALA A 13 -1.57 1.79 17.70
CA ALA A 13 -1.76 3.00 18.51
C ALA A 13 -2.85 3.91 17.92
N VAL A 14 -2.87 4.07 16.60
CA VAL A 14 -3.91 4.83 15.90
C VAL A 14 -5.27 4.15 16.03
N ALA A 15 -5.36 2.84 15.80
CA ALA A 15 -6.62 2.10 15.99
C ALA A 15 -7.16 2.22 17.43
N ALA A 16 -6.28 2.09 18.43
CA ALA A 16 -6.66 2.27 19.84
C ALA A 16 -7.09 3.71 20.17
N ARG A 17 -6.53 4.71 19.51
CA ARG A 17 -6.97 6.11 19.64
C ARG A 17 -8.35 6.31 19.03
N LEU A 18 -8.58 5.84 17.80
CA LEU A 18 -9.86 5.94 17.10
C LEU A 18 -10.99 5.26 17.89
N HIS A 19 -10.74 4.07 18.44
CA HIS A 19 -11.72 3.41 19.31
C HIS A 19 -12.06 4.21 20.57
N ARG A 20 -11.06 4.84 21.21
CA ARG A 20 -11.32 5.71 22.37
C ARG A 20 -12.15 6.94 22.00
N ASP A 21 -12.01 7.42 20.77
CA ASP A 21 -12.73 8.56 20.24
C ASP A 21 -14.13 8.16 19.70
N GLY A 22 -14.47 6.87 19.72
CA GLY A 22 -15.80 6.34 19.40
C GLY A 22 -15.97 5.80 17.99
N PHE A 23 -14.88 5.65 17.23
CA PHE A 23 -14.87 5.15 15.86
C PHE A 23 -14.58 3.65 15.79
N GLU A 24 -15.07 3.01 14.74
CA GLU A 24 -14.67 1.65 14.37
C GLU A 24 -13.30 1.71 13.69
N ALA A 25 -12.39 0.82 14.07
CA ALA A 25 -11.03 0.77 13.55
C ALA A 25 -10.50 -0.66 13.53
N GLU A 26 -9.93 -1.10 12.41
CA GLU A 26 -9.34 -2.44 12.27
C GLU A 26 -7.95 -2.35 11.64
N VAL A 27 -6.99 -3.11 12.18
CA VAL A 27 -5.63 -3.20 11.64
C VAL A 27 -5.54 -4.36 10.67
N ALA A 28 -5.10 -4.10 9.44
CA ALA A 28 -4.92 -5.10 8.39
C ALA A 28 -3.49 -5.10 7.84
N ARG A 29 -3.00 -6.30 7.49
CA ARG A 29 -1.74 -6.51 6.77
C ARG A 29 -2.06 -7.24 5.46
N GLU A 30 -1.91 -6.56 4.33
CA GLU A 30 -2.08 -7.23 3.03
C GLU A 30 -0.81 -8.05 2.71
N ARG A 31 -0.94 -9.38 2.68
CA ARG A 31 0.09 -10.26 2.14
C ARG A 31 -0.22 -10.48 0.66
N LEU A 32 0.51 -9.80 -0.23
CA LEU A 32 0.55 -10.23 -1.63
C LEU A 32 1.23 -11.60 -1.70
N ALA A 33 0.68 -12.47 -2.53
CA ALA A 33 0.99 -13.90 -2.53
C ALA A 33 2.48 -14.18 -2.81
N GLY A 34 3.19 -14.67 -1.79
CA GLY A 34 4.17 -15.73 -1.96
C GLY A 34 5.58 -15.39 -2.46
N GLU A 35 6.01 -14.13 -2.45
CA GLU A 35 7.44 -13.82 -2.44
C GLU A 35 7.77 -13.06 -1.16
N ASP A 36 8.65 -13.68 -0.38
CA ASP A 36 9.28 -13.19 0.83
C ASP A 36 10.12 -11.96 0.43
N ASP A 37 9.48 -10.79 0.36
CA ASP A 37 10.18 -9.51 0.31
C ASP A 37 10.27 -9.00 1.75
N ASP A 38 11.48 -9.12 2.30
CA ASP A 38 11.88 -8.79 3.65
C ASP A 38 11.63 -7.31 4.01
N GLU A 39 11.29 -6.49 3.01
CA GLU A 39 10.79 -5.13 3.15
C GLU A 39 9.36 -5.16 3.74
N GLY A 40 9.26 -4.97 5.05
CA GLY A 40 8.01 -5.02 5.81
C GLY A 40 6.85 -4.30 5.10
N HIS A 41 5.86 -5.08 4.64
CA HIS A 41 4.66 -4.52 4.05
C HIS A 41 3.98 -3.53 5.01
N PRO A 42 3.52 -2.38 4.50
CA PRO A 42 2.90 -1.37 5.33
C PRO A 42 1.60 -1.90 5.94
N TRP A 43 1.29 -1.39 7.13
CA TRP A 43 0.10 -1.70 7.90
C TRP A 43 -1.02 -0.73 7.57
N ALA A 44 -2.23 -1.24 7.36
CA ALA A 44 -3.42 -0.41 7.11
C ALA A 44 -4.33 -0.37 8.34
N VAL A 45 -4.84 0.81 8.68
CA VAL A 45 -5.95 1.00 9.63
C VAL A 45 -7.20 1.35 8.85
N LEU A 46 -8.18 0.45 8.81
CA LEU A 46 -9.49 0.69 8.21
C LEU A 46 -10.41 1.32 9.25
N THR A 47 -11.10 2.42 8.92
CA THR A 47 -11.97 3.11 9.87
C THR A 47 -13.14 3.84 9.22
N ASP A 48 -14.19 4.06 9.99
CA ASP A 48 -15.35 4.91 9.70
C ASP A 48 -15.16 6.37 10.17
N ALA A 49 -14.02 6.69 10.78
CA ALA A 49 -13.70 8.04 11.21
C ALA A 49 -13.67 9.03 10.02
N PRO A 50 -14.00 10.31 10.26
CA PRO A 50 -13.85 11.35 9.24
C PRO A 50 -12.41 11.42 8.73
N GLU A 51 -12.26 11.60 7.41
CA GLU A 51 -10.97 11.68 6.72
C GLU A 51 -9.98 12.62 7.42
N PHE A 52 -10.39 13.85 7.72
CA PHE A 52 -9.56 14.83 8.42
C PHE A 52 -9.02 14.35 9.78
N VAL A 53 -9.80 13.55 10.52
CA VAL A 53 -9.34 12.96 11.80
C VAL A 53 -8.25 11.94 11.54
N LEU A 54 -8.44 11.10 10.53
CA LEU A 54 -7.47 10.08 10.14
C LEU A 54 -6.19 10.71 9.55
N GLU A 55 -6.29 11.79 8.79
CA GLU A 55 -5.17 12.55 8.24
C GLU A 55 -4.24 13.06 9.34
N ILE A 56 -4.79 13.72 10.36
CA ILE A 56 -4.00 14.20 11.51
C ILE A 56 -3.25 13.05 12.18
N LEU A 57 -3.95 11.94 12.44
CA LEU A 57 -3.34 10.78 13.13
C LEU A 57 -2.29 10.08 12.26
N ALA A 58 -2.46 10.08 10.93
CA ALA A 58 -1.49 9.55 10.00
C ALA A 58 -0.23 10.43 9.96
N GLU A 59 -0.38 11.76 9.85
CA GLU A 59 0.73 12.72 9.86
C GLU A 59 1.56 12.63 11.15
N GLU A 60 0.94 12.42 12.32
CA GLU A 60 1.64 12.24 13.60
C GLU A 60 2.55 11.00 13.65
N ARG A 61 2.36 10.06 12.73
CA ARG A 61 3.07 8.76 12.67
C ARG A 61 3.80 8.55 11.35
N ASP A 62 4.09 9.64 10.65
CA ASP A 62 4.73 9.62 9.33
C ASP A 62 4.01 8.69 8.33
N GLY A 63 2.69 8.55 8.50
CA GLY A 63 1.79 7.77 7.66
C GLY A 63 1.04 8.65 6.66
N TRP A 64 0.21 8.01 5.84
CA TRP A 64 -0.63 8.72 4.88
C TRP A 64 -2.04 8.12 4.82
N VAL A 65 -3.02 8.93 4.41
CA VAL A 65 -4.36 8.43 4.11
C VAL A 65 -4.41 7.98 2.67
N ASP A 66 -5.00 6.81 2.48
CA ASP A 66 -5.25 6.28 1.16
C ASP A 66 -6.73 6.43 0.83
N HIS A 67 -6.97 7.20 -0.22
CA HIS A 67 -8.29 7.59 -0.71
C HIS A 67 -8.84 6.58 -1.74
N ASP A 68 -8.08 5.55 -2.13
CA ASP A 68 -8.60 4.49 -3.00
C ASP A 68 -9.62 3.63 -2.22
N ASP A 69 -10.87 3.69 -2.70
CA ASP A 69 -12.05 3.01 -2.19
C ASP A 69 -11.74 1.53 -1.88
N VAL A 70 -12.12 1.06 -0.68
CA VAL A 70 -11.84 -0.28 -0.12
C VAL A 70 -12.58 -1.35 -0.92
N ARG A 71 -12.11 -1.61 -2.13
CA ARG A 71 -12.40 -2.83 -2.85
C ARG A 71 -11.05 -3.51 -3.06
N PRO A 72 -10.92 -4.81 -2.72
CA PRO A 72 -9.84 -5.58 -3.30
C PRO A 72 -9.97 -5.38 -4.80
N ARG A 73 -9.00 -4.67 -5.39
CA ARG A 73 -8.96 -4.45 -6.83
C ARG A 73 -8.92 -5.89 -7.37
N PRO A 74 -9.97 -6.38 -8.06
CA PRO A 74 -9.89 -7.71 -8.63
C PRO A 74 -8.60 -7.70 -9.44
N ALA A 75 -7.71 -8.66 -9.19
CA ALA A 75 -6.46 -8.74 -9.92
C ALA A 75 -6.85 -8.80 -11.40
N THR A 76 -6.78 -7.66 -12.07
CA THR A 76 -7.06 -7.58 -13.49
C THR A 76 -5.93 -8.39 -14.08
N MET A 77 -6.20 -9.64 -14.42
CA MET A 77 -5.28 -10.47 -15.17
C MET A 77 -5.07 -9.76 -16.49
N LEU A 78 -4.06 -8.89 -16.53
CA LEU A 78 -3.63 -8.28 -17.77
C LEU A 78 -3.18 -9.44 -18.67
N PRO A 79 -3.56 -9.42 -19.96
CA PRO A 79 -3.01 -10.39 -20.89
C PRO A 79 -1.48 -10.31 -20.84
N PRO A 80 -0.76 -11.44 -20.99
CA PRO A 80 0.69 -11.45 -21.00
C PRO A 80 1.23 -10.40 -21.97
N LEU A 81 2.22 -9.61 -21.53
CA LEU A 81 2.90 -8.67 -22.40
C LEU A 81 3.59 -9.45 -23.52
N ASP A 82 3.35 -9.06 -24.77
CA ASP A 82 4.04 -9.62 -25.94
C ASP A 82 5.46 -9.05 -26.01
N LEU A 83 6.37 -9.67 -25.25
CA LEU A 83 7.76 -9.27 -25.18
C LEU A 83 8.51 -9.72 -26.44
N PRO A 84 9.43 -8.89 -26.97
CA PRO A 84 10.27 -9.30 -28.08
C PRO A 84 11.08 -10.55 -27.70
N THR A 85 10.89 -11.63 -28.46
CA THR A 85 11.54 -12.94 -28.23
C THR A 85 13.02 -12.97 -28.61
N ALA A 86 13.55 -11.88 -29.15
CA ALA A 86 14.94 -11.78 -29.59
C ALA A 86 15.57 -10.43 -29.20
N PRO A 87 16.86 -10.44 -28.83
CA PRO A 87 17.59 -9.21 -28.51
C PRO A 87 17.72 -8.31 -29.73
N ARG A 88 17.60 -6.98 -29.52
CA ARG A 88 17.87 -5.98 -30.56
C ARG A 88 19.35 -5.98 -30.94
N ARG A 89 19.67 -6.34 -32.18
CA ARG A 89 21.04 -6.23 -32.72
C ARG A 89 21.32 -4.79 -33.15
N ILE A 90 22.06 -4.05 -32.32
CA ILE A 90 22.67 -2.79 -32.77
C ILE A 90 23.94 -3.14 -33.57
N LYS A 91 23.99 -2.74 -34.84
CA LYS A 91 25.20 -2.85 -35.65
C LYS A 91 26.08 -1.63 -35.39
N GLY A 92 27.25 -1.84 -34.78
CA GLY A 92 28.23 -0.78 -34.55
C GLY A 92 28.66 -0.16 -35.87
N HIS A 93 28.55 1.17 -35.98
CA HIS A 93 29.13 1.88 -37.11
C HIS A 93 30.66 1.84 -37.02
N ARG A 94 31.25 1.62 -38.18
CA ARG A 94 32.64 1.26 -38.44
C ARG A 94 33.54 2.47 -38.32
N THR A 95 34.69 2.27 -37.69
CA THR A 95 35.86 3.15 -37.73
C THR A 95 36.36 3.29 -39.17
N ASP A 96 36.58 4.52 -39.62
CA ASP A 96 37.56 4.87 -40.66
C ASP A 96 38.43 6.01 -40.11
#